data_AF-A0A248U9V7-F1
#
_entry.id   AF-A0A248U9V7-F1
#
_cell.length_a   1.000
_cell.length_b   1.000
_cell.length_c   1.000
_cell.angle_alpha   90.00
_cell.angle_beta   90.00
_cell.angle_gamma   90.00
#
_symmetry.space_group_name_H-M   'P 1'
#
loop_
_entity.id
_entity.type
_entity.pdbx_description
1 polymer ?
#
loop_
_entity_poly.entity_id
_entity_poly.type
_entity_poly.pdbx_seq_one_letter_code
_entity_poly.pdbx_strand_id
1 'polypeptide(L)'
;MLDTRRRHILLFGLGFATFAAGLPLQVLHLLQSLNGAVFAATAFYLLAGLFFCEAVMVRLGKQFSPFTGASISVLTLVVIAYLGQAGIAYKYMAVVSNFGLGALIAVLCIKFRRLVEGNWIERTLHSLLVIFALHFFLRSVLTFNMLDGVQSTQQLINSQYWTLVTISVSFISILLGLVILVVATADVINELQGERDSDPLTAALNRRGLERSVQRKLNTSACDNRAVIIADIDHFKAINDEFGHSIGDQVLVA
;
A
#
# COMPACT_ATOMS: atom_id res chain seq x y z
N MET A 1 15.94 -16.77 -6.68
CA MET A 1 14.63 -16.21 -7.14
C MET A 1 13.80 -15.56 -6.02
N LEU A 2 14.40 -15.14 -4.89
CA LEU A 2 13.68 -14.57 -3.73
C LEU A 2 13.40 -13.06 -3.82
N ASP A 3 13.87 -12.36 -4.85
CA ASP A 3 14.05 -10.90 -4.80
C ASP A 3 12.89 -10.07 -5.39
N THR A 4 12.06 -10.64 -6.26
CA THR A 4 10.99 -9.86 -6.93
C THR A 4 9.71 -9.72 -6.10
N ARG A 5 9.40 -10.66 -5.20
CA ARG A 5 8.14 -10.68 -4.43
C ARG A 5 8.03 -9.58 -3.36
N ARG A 6 9.15 -8.99 -2.93
CA ARG A 6 9.18 -8.00 -1.83
C ARG A 6 9.39 -6.56 -2.28
N ARG A 7 9.41 -6.31 -3.59
CA ARG A 7 9.61 -4.96 -4.15
C ARG A 7 8.61 -3.93 -3.63
N HIS A 8 7.37 -4.34 -3.32
CA HIS A 8 6.37 -3.46 -2.74
C HIS A 8 6.75 -2.94 -1.33
N ILE A 9 7.44 -3.74 -0.51
CA ILE A 9 7.89 -3.32 0.84
C ILE A 9 8.96 -2.24 0.73
N LEU A 10 9.92 -2.42 -0.19
CA LEU A 10 10.93 -1.40 -0.47
C LEU A 10 10.30 -0.10 -0.96
N LEU A 11 9.29 -0.19 -1.84
CA LEU A 11 8.56 0.99 -2.32
C LEU A 11 7.77 1.68 -1.21
N PHE A 12 7.14 0.94 -0.29
CA PHE A 12 6.53 1.56 0.90
C PHE A 12 7.58 2.29 1.75
N GLY A 13 8.73 1.66 2.01
CA GLY A 13 9.83 2.28 2.76
C GLY A 13 10.35 3.55 2.10
N LEU A 14 10.58 3.52 0.77
CA LEU A 14 10.96 4.70 -0.01
C LEU A 14 9.89 5.79 0.05
N GLY A 15 8.61 5.43 -0.03
CA GLY A 15 7.49 6.36 0.12
C GLY A 15 7.52 7.08 1.47
N PHE A 16 7.59 6.35 2.58
CA PHE A 16 7.66 6.93 3.92
C PHE A 16 8.92 7.77 4.15
N ALA A 17 10.09 7.30 3.70
CA ALA A 17 11.34 8.04 3.81
C ALA A 17 11.31 9.35 3.00
N THR A 18 10.77 9.31 1.78
CA THR A 18 10.61 10.48 0.92
C THR A 18 9.63 11.49 1.53
N PHE A 19 8.53 11.00 2.11
CA PHE A 19 7.58 11.87 2.82
C PHE A 19 8.24 12.55 4.02
N ALA A 20 8.98 11.79 4.83
CA ALA A 20 9.70 12.31 5.99
C ALA A 20 10.77 13.35 5.60
N ALA A 21 11.48 13.14 4.48
CA ALA A 21 12.46 14.09 3.95
C ALA A 21 11.84 15.42 3.49
N GLY A 22 10.54 15.43 3.14
CA GLY A 22 9.80 16.64 2.79
C GLY A 22 9.47 17.55 3.98
N LEU A 23 9.29 16.99 5.19
CA LEU A 23 8.87 17.74 6.38
C LEU A 23 9.90 18.82 6.81
N PRO A 24 11.21 18.53 6.90
CA PRO A 24 12.21 19.53 7.28
C PRO A 24 12.24 20.76 6.36
N LEU A 25 11.88 20.62 5.08
CA LEU A 25 11.89 21.73 4.12
C LEU A 25 10.89 22.84 4.51
N GLN A 26 9.82 22.49 5.23
CA GLN A 26 8.83 23.43 5.72
C GLN A 26 9.08 23.90 7.15
N VAL A 27 9.90 23.18 7.94
CA VAL A 27 10.06 23.45 9.38
C VAL A 27 11.42 24.04 9.72
N LEU A 28 12.50 23.52 9.14
CA LEU A 28 13.87 23.89 9.48
C LEU A 28 14.37 25.16 8.76
N HIS A 29 13.48 25.89 8.08
CA HIS A 29 13.81 27.12 7.36
C HIS A 29 14.99 26.95 6.37
N LEU A 30 15.13 25.74 5.81
CA LEU A 30 16.19 25.40 4.84
C LEU A 30 16.10 26.23 3.56
N LEU A 31 14.89 26.68 3.22
CA LEU A 31 14.62 27.58 2.12
C LEU A 31 14.11 28.91 2.69
N GLN A 32 14.75 30.01 2.27
CA GLN A 32 14.41 31.36 2.74
C GLN A 32 13.03 31.82 2.27
N SER A 33 12.54 31.30 1.13
CA SER A 33 11.22 31.64 0.61
C SER A 33 10.16 30.61 1.04
N LEU A 34 9.02 31.10 1.54
CA LEU A 34 7.85 30.27 1.83
C LEU A 34 7.40 29.50 0.58
N ASN A 35 7.37 30.17 -0.57
CA ASN A 35 6.95 29.57 -1.84
C ASN A 35 7.90 28.43 -2.27
N GLY A 36 9.21 28.62 -2.13
CA GLY A 36 10.21 27.59 -2.40
C GLY A 36 10.08 26.39 -1.47
N ALA A 37 9.89 26.63 -0.17
CA ALA A 37 9.65 25.60 0.82
C ALA A 37 8.41 24.75 0.50
N VAL A 38 7.30 25.40 0.10
CA VAL A 38 6.06 24.72 -0.27
C VAL A 38 6.21 23.90 -1.54
N PHE A 39 6.85 24.46 -2.56
CA PHE A 39 7.09 23.76 -3.81
C PHE A 39 7.94 22.51 -3.58
N ALA A 40 9.08 22.67 -2.89
CA ALA A 40 10.01 21.57 -2.62
C ALA A 40 9.34 20.48 -1.78
N ALA A 41 8.69 20.82 -0.66
CA ALA A 41 8.00 19.85 0.16
C ALA A 41 6.87 19.14 -0.59
N THR A 42 6.10 19.85 -1.41
CA THR A 42 5.03 19.24 -2.23
C THR A 42 5.61 18.26 -3.24
N ALA A 43 6.76 18.55 -3.84
CA ALA A 43 7.44 17.60 -4.74
C ALA A 43 7.82 16.30 -4.03
N PHE A 44 8.36 16.39 -2.81
CA PHE A 44 8.65 15.21 -1.98
C PHE A 44 7.37 14.44 -1.62
N TYR A 45 6.29 15.12 -1.22
CA TYR A 45 5.03 14.46 -0.87
C TYR A 45 4.37 13.78 -2.07
N LEU A 46 4.42 14.40 -3.26
CA LEU A 46 3.90 13.79 -4.48
C LEU A 46 4.73 12.57 -4.90
N LEU A 47 6.05 12.65 -4.82
CA LEU A 47 6.95 11.52 -5.09
C LEU A 47 6.70 10.38 -4.10
N ALA A 48 6.55 10.70 -2.82
CA ALA A 48 6.16 9.73 -1.80
C ALA A 48 4.81 9.06 -2.13
N GLY A 49 3.82 9.84 -2.56
CA GLY A 49 2.53 9.35 -3.03
C GLY A 49 2.66 8.39 -4.22
N LEU A 50 3.53 8.70 -5.19
CA LEU A 50 3.79 7.82 -6.34
C LEU A 50 4.41 6.49 -5.91
N PHE A 51 5.44 6.52 -5.05
CA PHE A 51 6.01 5.29 -4.49
C PHE A 51 4.98 4.48 -3.73
N PHE A 52 4.12 5.14 -2.95
CA PHE A 52 3.06 4.50 -2.20
C PHE A 52 2.02 3.84 -3.12
N CYS A 53 1.55 4.55 -4.16
CA CYS A 53 0.64 3.99 -5.16
C CYS A 53 1.26 2.80 -5.88
N GLU A 54 2.51 2.91 -6.31
CA GLU A 54 3.22 1.80 -6.96
C GLU A 54 3.43 0.62 -6.00
N ALA A 55 3.71 0.86 -4.72
CA ALA A 55 3.83 -0.19 -3.72
C ALA A 55 2.54 -1.00 -3.56
N VAL A 56 1.40 -0.32 -3.39
CA VAL A 56 0.08 -0.97 -3.32
C VAL A 56 -0.20 -1.75 -4.60
N MET A 57 0.16 -1.20 -5.76
CA MET A 57 -0.07 -1.83 -7.05
C MET A 57 0.78 -3.09 -7.25
N VAL A 58 2.07 -3.02 -6.97
CA VAL A 58 3.01 -4.15 -7.06
C VAL A 58 2.60 -5.27 -6.12
N ARG A 59 2.12 -4.95 -4.90
CA ARG A 59 1.58 -5.95 -3.97
C ARG A 59 0.41 -6.72 -4.58
N LEU A 60 -0.44 -6.05 -5.36
CA LEU A 60 -1.61 -6.63 -6.00
C LEU A 60 -1.31 -7.25 -7.37
N GLY A 61 -0.02 -7.41 -7.73
CA GLY A 61 0.42 -7.98 -9.00
C GLY A 61 0.09 -7.11 -10.21
N LYS A 62 -0.15 -5.81 -10.03
CA LYS A 62 -0.40 -4.85 -11.10
C LYS A 62 0.61 -3.70 -11.05
N GLN A 63 0.56 -2.83 -12.05
CA GLN A 63 1.39 -1.62 -12.13
C GLN A 63 0.53 -0.39 -12.02
N PHE A 64 0.94 0.60 -11.23
CA PHE A 64 0.30 1.91 -11.29
C PHE A 64 0.52 2.47 -12.68
N SER A 65 -0.41 3.27 -13.21
CA SER A 65 -0.14 3.93 -14.50
C SER A 65 0.81 5.09 -14.22
N PRO A 66 2.10 4.99 -14.59
CA PRO A 66 3.08 6.03 -14.25
C PRO A 66 2.71 7.35 -14.93
N PHE A 67 2.09 7.29 -16.11
CA PHE A 67 1.63 8.46 -16.85
C PHE A 67 0.54 9.24 -16.10
N THR A 68 -0.47 8.55 -15.52
CA THR A 68 -1.52 9.22 -14.73
C THR A 68 -0.94 9.89 -13.50
N GLY A 69 -0.10 9.16 -12.75
CA GLY A 69 0.56 9.71 -11.58
C GLY A 69 1.44 10.91 -11.89
N ALA A 70 2.33 10.77 -12.88
CA ALA A 70 3.23 11.83 -13.31
C ALA A 70 2.47 13.05 -13.82
N SER A 71 1.39 12.87 -14.58
CA SER A 71 0.56 13.97 -15.08
C SER A 71 -0.06 14.77 -13.93
N ILE A 72 -0.61 14.10 -12.91
CA ILE A 72 -1.15 14.76 -11.71
C ILE A 72 -0.04 15.52 -10.99
N SER A 73 1.09 14.86 -10.71
CA SER A 73 2.20 15.47 -9.98
C SER A 73 2.80 16.68 -10.71
N VAL A 74 3.05 16.56 -12.02
CA VAL A 74 3.58 17.65 -12.85
C VAL A 74 2.59 18.81 -12.90
N LEU A 75 1.30 18.54 -13.13
CA LEU A 75 0.28 19.59 -13.14
C LEU A 75 0.22 20.32 -11.79
N THR A 76 0.21 19.59 -10.67
CA THR A 76 0.21 20.18 -9.33
C THR A 76 1.43 21.07 -9.11
N LEU A 77 2.63 20.60 -9.48
CA LEU A 77 3.87 21.36 -9.32
C LEU A 77 3.92 22.60 -10.23
N VAL A 78 3.49 22.49 -11.48
CA VAL A 78 3.42 23.62 -12.43
C VAL A 78 2.48 24.70 -11.90
N VAL A 79 1.29 24.32 -11.41
CA VAL A 79 0.32 25.27 -10.85
C VAL A 79 0.89 25.93 -9.59
N ILE A 80 1.53 25.19 -8.69
CA ILE A 80 2.18 25.76 -7.49
C ILE A 80 3.31 26.72 -7.86
N ALA A 81 4.15 26.34 -8.82
CA ALA A 81 5.24 27.20 -9.29
C ALA A 81 4.69 28.51 -9.89
N TYR A 82 3.64 28.43 -10.71
CA TYR A 82 2.97 29.59 -11.27
C TYR A 82 2.38 30.50 -10.19
N LEU A 83 1.61 29.94 -9.24
CA LEU A 83 1.03 30.70 -8.14
C LEU A 83 2.10 31.36 -7.26
N GLY A 84 3.19 30.65 -6.99
CA GLY A 84 4.32 31.15 -6.22
C GLY A 84 5.07 32.29 -6.90
N GLN A 85 5.25 32.23 -8.23
CA GLN A 85 5.86 33.30 -9.02
C GLN A 85 4.93 34.52 -9.15
N ALA A 86 3.62 34.29 -9.29
CA ALA A 86 2.61 35.35 -9.35
C ALA A 86 2.35 36.05 -8.00
N GLY A 87 3.04 35.63 -6.92
CA GLY A 87 2.88 36.24 -5.60
C GLY A 87 1.51 35.95 -4.96
N ILE A 88 0.83 34.90 -5.40
CA ILE A 88 -0.48 34.52 -4.87
C ILE A 88 -0.33 33.95 -3.46
N ALA A 89 -1.29 34.26 -2.58
CA ALA A 89 -1.26 33.85 -1.19
C ALA A 89 -1.11 32.33 -1.02
N TYR A 90 -0.38 31.92 0.03
CA TYR A 90 -0.08 30.53 0.37
C TYR A 90 -1.31 29.61 0.37
N LYS A 91 -2.48 30.10 0.80
CA LYS A 91 -3.70 29.28 0.91
C LYS A 91 -4.06 28.59 -0.41
N TYR A 92 -3.85 29.26 -1.55
CA TYR A 92 -4.13 28.69 -2.86
C TYR A 92 -3.14 27.60 -3.25
N MET A 93 -1.84 27.82 -2.97
CA MET A 93 -0.81 26.78 -3.18
C MET A 93 -1.09 25.54 -2.31
N ALA A 94 -1.44 25.74 -1.04
CA ALA A 94 -1.78 24.64 -0.14
C ALA A 94 -3.01 23.84 -0.60
N VAL A 95 -4.05 24.52 -1.10
CA VAL A 95 -5.22 23.86 -1.70
C VAL A 95 -4.82 23.03 -2.92
N VAL A 96 -4.00 23.59 -3.82
CA VAL A 96 -3.51 22.86 -5.00
C VAL A 96 -2.69 21.63 -4.60
N SER A 97 -1.78 21.76 -3.61
CA SER A 97 -1.02 20.62 -3.06
C SER A 97 -1.95 19.53 -2.52
N ASN A 98 -2.97 19.92 -1.74
CA ASN A 98 -3.93 18.99 -1.15
C ASN A 98 -4.74 18.26 -2.22
N PHE A 99 -5.27 18.98 -3.20
CA PHE A 99 -6.01 18.38 -4.31
C PHE A 99 -5.15 17.43 -5.14
N GLY A 100 -3.89 17.78 -5.42
CA GLY A 100 -2.95 16.92 -6.14
C GLY A 100 -2.71 15.60 -5.42
N LEU A 101 -2.39 15.65 -4.11
CA LEU A 101 -2.19 14.46 -3.29
C LEU A 101 -3.48 13.64 -3.14
N GLY A 102 -4.61 14.30 -2.87
CA GLY A 102 -5.92 13.66 -2.77
C GLY A 102 -6.34 12.96 -4.06
N ALA A 103 -6.13 13.59 -5.22
CA ALA A 103 -6.43 13.01 -6.53
C ALA A 103 -5.58 11.77 -6.82
N LEU A 104 -4.30 11.79 -6.45
CA LEU A 104 -3.39 10.66 -6.64
C LEU A 104 -3.86 9.42 -5.86
N ILE A 105 -4.25 9.60 -4.59
CA ILE A 105 -4.81 8.50 -3.77
C ILE A 105 -6.22 8.12 -4.23
N ALA A 106 -7.05 9.08 -4.65
CA ALA A 106 -8.39 8.79 -5.17
C ALA A 106 -8.35 7.92 -6.44
N VAL A 107 -7.41 8.19 -7.36
CA VAL A 107 -7.19 7.35 -8.56
C VAL A 107 -6.81 5.93 -8.18
N LEU A 108 -5.96 5.75 -7.15
CA LEU A 108 -5.64 4.43 -6.61
C LEU A 108 -6.91 3.72 -6.09
N CYS A 109 -7.74 4.41 -5.30
CA CYS A 109 -9.00 3.87 -4.78
C CYS A 109 -9.95 3.46 -5.91
N ILE A 110 -10.14 4.30 -6.93
CA ILE A 110 -11.04 4.01 -8.06
C ILE A 110 -10.56 2.78 -8.84
N LYS A 111 -9.27 2.74 -9.19
CA LYS A 111 -8.69 1.61 -9.94
C LYS A 111 -8.81 0.29 -9.18
N PHE A 112 -8.87 0.35 -7.85
CA PHE A 112 -8.91 -0.82 -6.98
C PHE A 112 -10.13 -0.88 -6.06
N ARG A 113 -11.29 -0.46 -6.58
CA ARG A 113 -12.59 -0.71 -5.92
C ARG A 113 -12.86 -2.19 -5.63
N ARG A 114 -12.23 -3.11 -6.39
CA ARG A 114 -12.34 -4.56 -6.17
C ARG A 114 -11.74 -5.02 -4.83
N LEU A 115 -10.86 -4.24 -4.19
CA LEU A 115 -10.39 -4.54 -2.83
C LEU A 115 -11.54 -4.55 -1.81
N VAL A 116 -12.65 -3.86 -2.10
CA VAL A 116 -13.86 -3.88 -1.26
C VAL A 116 -14.53 -5.25 -1.26
N GLU A 117 -14.35 -6.04 -2.32
CA GLU A 117 -14.87 -7.41 -2.45
C GLU A 117 -13.87 -8.45 -1.90
N GLY A 118 -12.70 -7.98 -1.47
CA GLY A 118 -11.61 -8.79 -0.96
C GLY A 118 -11.82 -9.33 0.46
N ASN A 119 -10.74 -9.88 1.03
CA ASN A 119 -10.74 -10.29 2.43
C ASN A 119 -10.85 -9.08 3.39
N TRP A 120 -11.02 -9.33 4.69
CA TRP A 120 -11.19 -8.25 5.67
C TRP A 120 -9.99 -7.28 5.71
N ILE A 121 -8.79 -7.76 5.41
CA ILE A 121 -7.55 -6.96 5.35
C ILE A 121 -7.61 -5.99 4.17
N GLU A 122 -7.97 -6.48 2.98
CA GLU A 122 -8.09 -5.68 1.75
C GLU A 122 -9.20 -4.62 1.87
N ARG A 123 -10.33 -4.99 2.48
CA ARG A 123 -11.43 -4.08 2.77
C ARG A 123 -11.02 -2.96 3.74
N THR A 124 -10.26 -3.32 4.77
CA THR A 124 -9.74 -2.36 5.75
C THR A 124 -8.75 -1.41 5.09
N LEU A 125 -7.80 -1.95 4.30
CA LEU A 125 -6.84 -1.14 3.55
C LEU A 125 -7.55 -0.17 2.60
N HIS A 126 -8.51 -0.63 1.80
CA HIS A 126 -9.27 0.23 0.89
C HIS A 126 -10.01 1.34 1.64
N SER A 127 -10.69 1.00 2.74
CA SER A 127 -11.44 1.99 3.54
C SER A 127 -10.53 3.07 4.10
N LEU A 128 -9.33 2.70 4.58
CA LEU A 128 -8.34 3.66 5.07
C LEU A 128 -7.75 4.53 3.96
N LEU A 129 -7.53 3.97 2.77
CA LEU A 129 -7.09 4.76 1.61
C LEU A 129 -8.15 5.77 1.17
N VAL A 130 -9.43 5.41 1.23
CA VAL A 130 -10.54 6.33 0.96
C VAL A 130 -10.58 7.44 2.02
N ILE A 131 -10.50 7.10 3.31
CA ILE A 131 -10.44 8.09 4.40
C ILE A 131 -9.24 9.02 4.22
N PHE A 132 -8.08 8.47 3.84
CA PHE A 132 -6.87 9.25 3.61
C PHE A 132 -7.00 10.19 2.39
N ALA A 133 -7.63 9.75 1.30
CA ALA A 133 -7.95 10.63 0.18
C ALA A 133 -8.91 11.76 0.59
N LEU A 134 -9.98 11.43 1.32
CA LEU A 134 -10.96 12.40 1.81
C LEU A 134 -10.35 13.42 2.77
N HIS A 135 -9.37 13.02 3.59
CA HIS A 135 -8.63 13.91 4.48
C HIS A 135 -7.97 15.07 3.73
N PHE A 136 -7.40 14.84 2.53
CA PHE A 136 -6.83 15.91 1.72
C PHE A 136 -7.87 16.92 1.21
N PHE A 137 -9.06 16.45 0.81
CA PHE A 137 -10.14 17.34 0.38
C PHE A 137 -10.70 18.13 1.57
N LEU A 138 -10.87 17.50 2.73
CA LEU A 138 -11.26 18.18 3.97
C LEU A 138 -10.23 19.24 4.38
N ARG A 139 -8.93 18.92 4.29
CA ARG A 139 -7.84 19.87 4.56
C ARG A 139 -7.91 21.09 3.65
N SER A 140 -8.36 20.94 2.41
CA SER A 140 -8.55 22.07 1.49
C SER A 140 -9.62 23.04 2.00
N VAL A 141 -10.73 22.52 2.54
CA VAL A 141 -11.77 23.33 3.19
C VAL A 141 -11.21 24.05 4.42
N LEU A 142 -10.47 23.36 5.28
CA LEU A 142 -9.83 23.98 6.45
C LEU A 142 -8.83 25.07 6.07
N THR A 143 -8.09 24.88 4.97
CA THR A 143 -7.11 25.86 4.47
C THR A 143 -7.79 27.19 4.13
N PHE A 144 -8.95 27.15 3.46
CA PHE A 144 -9.68 28.37 3.10
C PHE A 144 -10.28 29.10 4.30
N ASN A 145 -10.71 28.37 5.33
CA ASN A 145 -11.41 28.96 6.48
C ASN A 145 -10.47 29.42 7.60
N MET A 146 -9.28 28.80 7.71
CA MET A 146 -8.38 29.03 8.85
C MET A 146 -7.08 29.75 8.49
N LEU A 147 -6.84 30.01 7.20
CA LEU A 147 -5.55 30.50 6.73
C LEU A 147 -5.68 31.75 5.85
N ASP A 148 -5.46 32.90 6.47
CA ASP A 148 -5.37 34.19 5.80
C ASP A 148 -4.14 34.98 6.28
N GLY A 149 -3.54 35.76 5.37
CA GLY A 149 -2.44 36.67 5.71
C GLY A 149 -1.08 36.04 6.03
N VAL A 150 -0.92 34.72 5.89
CA VAL A 150 0.36 34.04 6.14
C VAL A 150 1.38 34.40 5.05
N GLN A 151 2.48 35.05 5.44
CA GLN A 151 3.55 35.47 4.54
C GLN A 151 4.90 34.81 4.85
N SER A 152 5.07 34.24 6.05
CA SER A 152 6.30 33.56 6.45
C SER A 152 6.06 32.15 6.96
N THR A 153 7.09 31.31 6.83
CA THR A 153 7.11 29.95 7.36
C THR A 153 6.87 29.91 8.87
N GLN A 154 7.40 30.87 9.62
CA GLN A 154 7.19 30.96 11.06
C GLN A 154 5.72 31.24 11.41
N GLN A 155 5.04 32.13 10.68
CA GLN A 155 3.60 32.38 10.86
C GLN A 155 2.77 31.12 10.55
N LEU A 156 3.15 30.38 9.51
CA LEU A 156 2.51 29.12 9.15
C LEU A 156 2.62 28.10 10.29
N ILE A 157 3.85 27.82 10.76
CA ILE A 157 4.10 26.80 11.79
C ILE A 157 3.37 27.13 13.09
N ASN A 158 3.30 28.41 13.45
CA ASN A 158 2.62 28.88 14.66
C ASN A 158 1.09 28.99 14.51
N SER A 159 0.53 28.72 13.33
CA SER A 159 -0.92 28.79 13.11
C SER A 159 -1.66 27.58 13.68
N GLN A 160 -2.91 27.78 14.10
CA GLN A 160 -3.78 26.69 14.55
C GLN A 160 -4.00 25.64 13.44
N TYR A 161 -4.10 26.09 12.19
CA TYR A 161 -4.21 25.20 11.02
C TYR A 161 -3.04 24.23 10.94
N TRP A 162 -1.80 24.71 11.06
CA TRP A 162 -0.62 23.86 10.90
C TRP A 162 -0.56 22.78 11.97
N THR A 163 -0.91 23.11 13.21
CA THR A 163 -1.02 22.16 14.32
C THR A 163 -2.07 21.08 14.03
N LEU A 164 -3.28 21.47 13.63
CA LEU A 164 -4.36 20.51 13.30
C LEU A 164 -3.99 19.59 12.14
N VAL A 165 -3.37 20.14 11.10
CA VAL A 165 -2.89 19.37 9.95
C VAL A 165 -1.79 18.41 10.37
N THR A 166 -0.81 18.86 11.14
CA THR A 166 0.32 18.02 11.56
C THR A 166 -0.16 16.85 12.42
N ILE A 167 -1.08 17.10 13.36
CA ILE A 167 -1.67 16.04 14.19
C ILE A 167 -2.45 15.04 13.33
N SER A 168 -3.35 15.52 12.47
CA SER A 168 -4.19 14.65 11.65
C SER A 168 -3.39 13.83 10.63
N VAL A 169 -2.40 14.43 9.94
CA VAL A 169 -1.50 13.73 9.02
C VAL A 169 -0.65 12.70 9.75
N SER A 170 -0.09 13.04 10.92
CA SER A 170 0.73 12.10 11.70
C SER A 170 -0.10 10.90 12.15
N PHE A 171 -1.31 11.14 12.65
CA PHE A 171 -2.21 10.08 13.08
C PHE A 171 -2.58 9.12 11.94
N ILE A 172 -2.97 9.66 10.78
CA ILE A 172 -3.32 8.83 9.62
C ILE A 172 -2.10 8.10 9.08
N SER A 173 -0.93 8.74 9.03
CA SER A 173 0.31 8.13 8.55
C SER A 173 0.74 6.95 9.42
N ILE A 174 0.62 7.08 10.74
CA ILE A 174 0.90 5.98 11.68
C ILE A 174 -0.10 4.84 11.48
N LEU A 175 -1.41 5.14 11.40
CA LEU A 175 -2.44 4.14 11.20
C LEU A 175 -2.24 3.36 9.88
N LEU A 176 -1.91 4.08 8.81
CA LEU A 176 -1.63 3.50 7.50
C LEU A 176 -0.38 2.63 7.54
N GLY A 177 0.69 3.09 8.19
CA GLY A 177 1.92 2.32 8.40
C GLY A 177 1.68 1.02 9.18
N LEU A 178 0.90 1.09 10.27
CA LEU A 178 0.54 -0.10 11.06
C LEU A 178 -0.28 -1.10 10.24
N VAL A 179 -1.24 -0.63 9.46
CA VAL A 179 -2.06 -1.51 8.62
C VAL A 179 -1.23 -2.14 7.52
N ILE A 180 -0.34 -1.40 6.87
CA ILE A 180 0.61 -1.97 5.89
C ILE A 180 1.52 -3.00 6.54
N LEU A 181 1.98 -2.77 7.76
CA LEU A 181 2.76 -3.75 8.51
C LEU A 181 1.96 -5.02 8.77
N VAL A 182 0.72 -4.91 9.27
CA VAL A 182 -0.19 -6.05 9.50
C VAL A 182 -0.49 -6.81 8.21
N VAL A 183 -0.69 -6.08 7.12
CA VAL A 183 -0.92 -6.64 5.79
C VAL A 183 0.31 -7.42 5.33
N ALA A 184 1.50 -6.83 5.42
CA ALA A 184 2.75 -7.47 5.01
C ALA A 184 3.08 -8.69 5.86
N THR A 185 2.84 -8.64 7.18
CA THR A 185 3.03 -9.82 8.04
C THR A 185 2.01 -10.91 7.76
N ALA A 186 0.75 -10.56 7.50
CA ALA A 186 -0.27 -11.54 7.09
C ALA A 186 0.09 -12.22 5.76
N ASP A 187 0.59 -11.47 4.78
CA ASP A 187 1.04 -12.03 3.50
C ASP A 187 2.21 -13.01 3.70
N VAL A 188 3.22 -12.65 4.52
CA VAL A 188 4.35 -13.53 4.85
C VAL A 188 3.90 -14.77 5.61
N ILE A 189 2.99 -14.63 6.59
CA ILE A 189 2.46 -15.77 7.35
C ILE A 189 1.69 -16.72 6.42
N ASN A 190 0.87 -16.19 5.52
CA ASN A 190 0.12 -17.00 4.56
C ASN A 190 1.05 -17.73 3.58
N GLU A 191 2.14 -17.11 3.14
CA GLU A 191 3.17 -17.75 2.30
C GLU A 191 3.84 -18.91 3.05
N LEU A 192 4.32 -18.67 4.28
CA LEU A 192 4.92 -19.70 5.13
C LEU A 192 3.93 -20.84 5.48
N GLN A 193 2.64 -20.52 5.63
CA GLN A 193 1.61 -21.53 5.83
C GLN A 193 1.35 -22.35 4.57
N GLY A 194 1.40 -21.74 3.38
CA GLY A 194 1.25 -22.43 2.11
C GLY A 194 2.39 -23.42 1.82
N GLU A 195 3.63 -23.04 2.14
CA GLU A 195 4.79 -23.93 2.07
C GLU A 195 4.68 -25.12 3.06
N ARG A 196 3.95 -24.92 4.16
CA ARG A 196 3.66 -25.97 5.16
C ARG A 196 2.42 -26.82 4.87
N ASP A 197 1.65 -26.50 3.84
CA ASP A 197 0.42 -27.22 3.48
C ASP A 197 0.63 -28.25 2.36
N SER A 198 1.84 -28.32 1.80
CA SER A 198 2.21 -29.32 0.82
C SER A 198 3.17 -30.35 1.43
N ASP A 199 3.12 -31.57 0.93
CA ASP A 199 4.09 -32.60 1.20
C ASP A 199 5.37 -32.31 0.40
N PRO A 200 6.55 -32.24 1.03
CA PRO A 200 7.77 -31.80 0.36
C PRO A 200 8.30 -32.81 -0.66
N LEU A 201 7.90 -34.09 -0.58
CA LEU A 201 8.32 -35.12 -1.51
C LEU A 201 7.47 -35.09 -2.77
N THR A 202 6.15 -35.07 -2.62
CA THR A 202 5.19 -35.23 -3.73
C THR A 202 4.62 -33.91 -4.26
N ALA A 203 4.82 -32.79 -3.56
CA ALA A 203 4.17 -31.50 -3.77
C ALA A 203 2.62 -31.53 -3.68
N ALA A 204 2.01 -32.68 -3.35
CA ALA A 204 0.60 -32.80 -3.07
C ALA A 204 0.24 -32.05 -1.78
N LEU A 205 -1.03 -31.68 -1.59
CA LEU A 205 -1.45 -31.14 -0.30
C LEU A 205 -1.25 -32.18 0.78
N ASN A 206 -0.55 -31.82 1.86
CA ASN A 206 -0.51 -32.66 3.04
C ASN A 206 -1.88 -32.64 3.75
N ARG A 207 -2.02 -33.46 4.80
CA ARG A 207 -3.30 -33.59 5.52
C ARG A 207 -3.90 -32.25 5.94
N ARG A 208 -3.10 -31.32 6.47
CA ARG A 208 -3.57 -29.98 6.86
C ARG A 208 -3.98 -29.14 5.65
N GLY A 209 -3.21 -29.19 4.57
CA GLY A 209 -3.53 -28.51 3.31
C GLY A 209 -4.83 -29.02 2.70
N LEU A 210 -5.07 -30.33 2.75
CA LEU A 210 -6.31 -30.97 2.30
C LEU A 210 -7.51 -30.49 3.13
N GLU A 211 -7.41 -30.54 4.47
CA GLU A 211 -8.48 -30.10 5.37
C GLU A 211 -8.88 -28.63 5.12
N ARG A 212 -7.90 -27.72 4.97
CA ARG A 212 -8.16 -26.31 4.64
C ARG A 212 -8.80 -26.15 3.25
N SER A 213 -8.32 -26.89 2.26
CA SER A 213 -8.84 -26.83 0.90
C SER A 213 -10.29 -27.29 0.84
N VAL A 214 -10.62 -28.38 1.56
CA VAL A 214 -11.98 -28.89 1.72
C VAL A 214 -12.88 -27.85 2.38
N GLN A 215 -12.45 -27.26 3.51
CA GLN A 215 -13.24 -26.24 4.22
C GLN A 215 -13.54 -25.03 3.34
N ARG A 216 -12.55 -24.55 2.58
CA ARG A 216 -12.75 -23.44 1.63
C ARG A 216 -13.74 -23.81 0.54
N LYS A 217 -13.62 -24.98 -0.10
CA LYS A 217 -14.56 -25.45 -1.12
C LYS A 217 -15.98 -25.66 -0.55
N LEU A 218 -16.12 -26.07 0.72
CA LEU A 218 -17.40 -26.15 1.44
C LEU A 218 -18.09 -24.79 1.55
N ASN A 219 -17.33 -23.73 1.82
CA ASN A 219 -17.89 -22.40 2.04
C ASN A 219 -18.18 -21.59 0.76
N THR A 220 -17.55 -21.91 -0.38
CA THR A 220 -17.58 -21.05 -1.58
C THR A 220 -18.50 -21.55 -2.71
N SER A 221 -18.83 -22.84 -2.77
CA SER A 221 -19.59 -23.41 -3.90
C SER A 221 -21.00 -23.86 -3.51
N ALA A 222 -22.01 -23.33 -4.20
CA ALA A 222 -23.42 -23.77 -4.17
C ALA A 222 -23.65 -25.10 -4.93
N CYS A 223 -22.61 -25.91 -5.10
CA CYS A 223 -22.70 -27.22 -5.76
C CYS A 223 -22.89 -28.28 -4.67
N ASP A 224 -24.08 -28.89 -4.64
CA ASP A 224 -24.47 -29.87 -3.61
C ASP A 224 -23.79 -31.24 -3.79
N ASN A 225 -23.34 -31.58 -4.99
CA ASN A 225 -22.72 -32.88 -5.27
C ASN A 225 -21.20 -32.81 -5.25
N ARG A 226 -20.60 -33.53 -4.31
CA ARG A 226 -19.14 -33.61 -4.09
C ARG A 226 -18.74 -35.07 -3.94
N ALA A 227 -17.66 -35.46 -4.60
CA ALA A 227 -17.05 -36.78 -4.45
C ALA A 227 -15.68 -36.64 -3.78
N VAL A 228 -15.33 -37.61 -2.95
CA VAL A 228 -14.00 -37.76 -2.36
C VAL A 228 -13.40 -39.06 -2.89
N ILE A 229 -12.18 -38.99 -3.40
CA ILE A 229 -11.40 -40.16 -3.83
C ILE A 229 -10.28 -40.34 -2.82
N ILE A 230 -10.14 -41.56 -2.32
CA ILE A 230 -9.02 -41.99 -1.49
C ILE A 230 -8.29 -43.08 -2.27
N ALA A 231 -6.98 -42.94 -2.41
CA ALA A 231 -6.12 -43.90 -3.08
C ALA A 231 -4.94 -44.22 -2.16
N ASP A 232 -4.46 -45.45 -2.22
CA ASP A 232 -3.29 -45.95 -1.50
C ASP A 232 -2.41 -46.75 -2.47
N ILE A 233 -1.10 -46.83 -2.22
CA ILE A 233 -0.18 -47.59 -3.07
C ILE A 233 -0.08 -49.01 -2.53
N ASP A 234 -0.55 -49.97 -3.32
CA ASP A 234 -0.49 -51.38 -2.97
C ASP A 234 0.96 -51.84 -2.71
N HIS A 235 1.15 -52.59 -1.62
CA HIS A 235 2.43 -53.20 -1.26
C HIS A 235 3.62 -52.22 -1.12
N PHE A 236 3.39 -50.93 -0.84
CA PHE A 236 4.46 -49.92 -0.75
C PHE A 236 5.57 -50.26 0.26
N LYS A 237 5.24 -50.98 1.34
CA LYS A 237 6.23 -51.46 2.31
C LYS A 237 7.23 -52.45 1.69
N ALA A 238 6.78 -53.35 0.82
CA ALA A 238 7.66 -54.32 0.16
C ALA A 238 8.68 -53.62 -0.74
N ILE A 239 8.28 -52.55 -1.43
CA ILE A 239 9.18 -51.71 -2.23
C ILE A 239 10.25 -51.07 -1.35
N ASN A 240 9.86 -50.50 -0.20
CA ASN A 240 10.81 -49.93 0.75
C ASN A 240 11.77 -50.98 1.33
N ASP A 241 11.27 -52.17 1.64
CA ASP A 241 12.04 -53.25 2.26
C ASP A 241 13.05 -53.89 1.25
N GLU A 242 12.69 -53.97 -0.04
CA GLU A 242 13.53 -54.59 -1.09
C GLU A 242 14.51 -53.60 -1.74
N PHE A 243 14.08 -52.36 -2.01
CA PHE A 243 14.86 -51.38 -2.79
C PHE A 243 15.36 -50.19 -1.96
N GLY A 244 14.98 -50.12 -0.68
CA GLY A 244 15.33 -49.02 0.23
C GLY A 244 14.44 -47.79 0.05
N HIS A 245 14.37 -46.98 1.11
CA HIS A 245 13.50 -45.80 1.18
C HIS A 245 13.70 -44.80 0.03
N SER A 246 14.92 -44.63 -0.48
CA SER A 246 15.19 -43.70 -1.58
C SER A 246 14.48 -44.07 -2.89
N ILE A 247 14.25 -45.38 -3.13
CA ILE A 247 13.48 -45.85 -4.29
C ILE A 247 11.99 -45.71 -4.03
N GLY A 248 11.53 -45.99 -2.80
CA GLY A 248 10.15 -45.71 -2.39
C GLY A 248 9.77 -44.24 -2.58
N ASP A 249 10.68 -43.32 -2.27
CA ASP A 249 10.49 -41.89 -2.50
C ASP A 249 10.34 -41.55 -3.98
N GLN A 250 11.08 -42.21 -4.88
CA GLN A 250 10.94 -42.01 -6.33
C GLN A 250 9.59 -42.50 -6.86
N VAL A 251 9.08 -43.60 -6.31
CA VAL A 251 7.75 -44.14 -6.66
C VAL A 251 6.64 -43.16 -6.27
N LEU A 252 6.81 -42.41 -5.18
CA LEU A 252 5.84 -41.39 -4.75
C LEU A 252 5.82 -40.13 -5.65
N VAL A 253 6.90 -39.87 -6.40
CA VAL A 253 7.06 -38.67 -7.25
C VAL A 253 6.78 -38.95 -8.74
N ALA A 254 6.76 -40.21 -9.15
CA ALA A 254 6.50 -40.66 -10.52
C ALA A 254 5.03 -40.47 -10.95
#